data_AF-A4BKG4-F1
#
_entry.id   AF-A4BKG4-F1
#
_cell.length_a   1.000
_cell.length_b   1.000
_cell.length_c   1.000
_cell.angle_alpha   90.00
_cell.angle_beta   90.00
_cell.angle_gamma   90.00
#
_symmetry.space_group_name_H-M   'P 1'
#
loop_
_entity.id
_entity.type
_entity.pdbx_description
1 polymer ?
#
loop_
_entity_poly.entity_id
_entity_poly.type
_entity_poly.pdbx_seq_one_letter_code
_entity_poly.pdbx_strand_id
1 'polypeptide(L)'
;MLFDDGGMIQRFLTCFSVLLICAGLVSCIAEKPSQKWQVAANGAYSASLKDNGLVLGSFQHGGSFWDVANYARLYNWNHMEGFLTEILFSDISDDGAFAMTANYYNLVLWDTRTGEPVWFGSA
;
A
#
# COMPACT_ATOMS: atom_id res chain seq x y z
N MET A 1 -60.70 -33.67 9.11
CA MET A 1 -59.23 -33.77 9.10
C MET A 1 -58.75 -32.91 7.92
N LEU A 2 -58.71 -31.59 8.12
CA LEU A 2 -58.26 -30.64 7.10
C LEU A 2 -56.76 -30.45 7.32
N PHE A 3 -55.97 -30.75 6.29
CA PHE A 3 -54.52 -30.68 6.33
C PHE A 3 -54.08 -29.23 6.57
N ASP A 4 -53.22 -29.06 7.57
CA ASP A 4 -52.55 -27.82 7.95
C ASP A 4 -51.40 -27.52 6.97
N ASP A 5 -51.73 -27.33 5.68
CA ASP A 5 -50.76 -27.16 4.59
C ASP A 5 -50.14 -25.74 4.58
N GLY A 6 -50.85 -24.76 5.15
CA GLY A 6 -50.41 -23.38 5.25
C GLY A 6 -49.19 -23.20 6.18
N GLY A 7 -49.14 -23.96 7.28
CA GLY A 7 -48.00 -23.96 8.21
C GLY A 7 -46.73 -24.54 7.58
N MET A 8 -46.87 -25.53 6.69
CA MET A 8 -45.73 -26.16 6.01
C MET A 8 -45.10 -25.21 4.99
N ILE A 9 -45.91 -24.51 4.19
CA ILE A 9 -45.44 -23.52 3.20
C ILE A 9 -44.76 -22.32 3.89
N GLN A 10 -45.31 -21.84 5.00
CA GLN A 10 -44.73 -20.75 5.80
C GLN A 10 -43.35 -21.13 6.36
N ARG A 11 -43.16 -22.37 6.81
CA ARG A 11 -41.87 -22.89 7.28
C ARG A 11 -40.83 -22.97 6.16
N PHE A 12 -41.24 -23.39 4.96
CA PHE A 12 -40.36 -23.41 3.78
C PHE A 12 -39.89 -22.02 3.37
N LEU A 13 -40.80 -21.03 3.32
CA LEU A 13 -40.46 -19.64 2.99
C LEU A 13 -39.53 -19.01 4.04
N THR A 14 -39.74 -19.32 5.32
CA THR A 14 -38.88 -18.85 6.42
C THR A 14 -37.48 -19.46 6.32
N CYS A 15 -37.37 -20.77 6.05
CA CYS A 15 -36.08 -21.42 5.83
C CYS A 15 -35.33 -20.86 4.62
N PHE A 16 -36.03 -20.61 3.51
CA PHE A 16 -35.43 -20.04 2.30
C PHE A 16 -34.91 -18.62 2.53
N SER A 17 -35.66 -17.81 3.28
CA SER A 17 -35.25 -16.46 3.67
C SER A 17 -34.03 -16.46 4.59
N VAL A 18 -33.97 -17.37 5.57
CA VAL A 18 -32.80 -17.54 6.44
C VAL A 18 -31.58 -18.00 5.65
N LEU A 19 -31.75 -18.91 4.68
CA LEU A 19 -30.65 -19.39 3.84
C LEU A 19 -30.07 -18.28 2.95
N LEU A 20 -30.92 -17.42 2.39
CA LEU A 20 -30.52 -16.24 1.61
C LEU A 20 -29.76 -15.20 2.45
N ILE A 21 -30.22 -14.96 3.68
CA ILE A 21 -29.54 -14.07 4.62
C ILE A 21 -28.17 -14.65 5.02
N CYS A 22 -28.09 -15.95 5.33
CA CYS A 22 -26.83 -16.62 5.64
C CYS A 22 -25.86 -16.60 4.45
N ALA A 23 -26.34 -16.77 3.22
CA ALA A 23 -25.52 -16.67 2.01
C ALA A 23 -24.98 -15.25 1.77
N GLY A 24 -25.78 -14.22 2.10
CA GLY A 24 -25.35 -12.82 2.02
C GLY A 24 -24.31 -12.40 3.07
N LEU A 25 -24.20 -13.14 4.19
CA LEU A 25 -23.26 -12.84 5.28
C LEU A 25 -21.84 -13.37 5.06
N VAL A 26 -21.57 -14.13 3.99
CA VAL A 26 -20.23 -14.71 3.71
C VAL A 26 -19.32 -13.76 2.91
N SER A 27 -19.74 -12.51 2.69
CA SER A 27 -19.05 -11.58 1.78
C SER A 27 -17.67 -11.07 2.25
N CYS A 28 -17.19 -11.43 3.45
CA CYS A 28 -15.86 -11.01 3.89
C CYS A 28 -15.08 -12.17 4.52
N ILE A 29 -14.62 -13.08 3.67
CA ILE A 29 -13.46 -13.91 3.99
C ILE A 29 -12.25 -13.14 3.47
N ALA A 30 -11.51 -12.50 4.37
CA ALA A 30 -10.25 -11.85 4.01
C ALA A 30 -9.25 -12.93 3.57
N GLU A 31 -8.96 -12.99 2.26
CA GLU A 31 -7.94 -13.88 1.74
C GLU A 31 -6.57 -13.48 2.29
N LYS A 32 -5.76 -14.47 2.67
CA LYS A 32 -4.38 -14.21 3.07
C LYS A 32 -3.64 -13.66 1.85
N PRO A 33 -2.77 -12.64 2.01
CA PRO A 33 -2.01 -12.11 0.89
C PRO A 33 -1.14 -13.22 0.30
N SER A 34 -1.16 -13.31 -1.03
CA SER A 34 -0.41 -14.33 -1.79
C SER A 34 1.10 -14.19 -1.63
N GLN A 35 1.58 -12.97 -1.38
CA GLN A 35 2.99 -12.63 -1.24
C GLN A 35 3.20 -11.57 -0.16
N LYS A 36 4.36 -11.63 0.50
CA LYS A 36 4.83 -10.62 1.45
C LYS A 36 6.33 -10.45 1.28
N TRP A 37 6.80 -9.21 1.23
CA TRP A 37 8.22 -8.88 1.17
C TRP A 37 8.50 -7.69 2.08
N GLN A 38 9.73 -7.62 2.58
CA GLN A 38 10.13 -6.59 3.54
C GLN A 38 10.74 -5.40 2.80
N VAL A 39 10.08 -4.23 2.86
CA VAL A 39 10.57 -2.99 2.25
C VAL A 39 11.37 -2.10 3.22
N ALA A 40 11.16 -2.29 4.53
CA ALA A 40 11.90 -1.59 5.59
C ALA A 40 12.14 -2.53 6.79
N ALA A 41 13.40 -2.58 7.27
CA ALA A 41 13.78 -3.45 8.38
C ALA A 41 13.37 -2.89 9.75
N ASN A 42 13.59 -1.59 9.96
CA ASN A 42 13.42 -0.92 11.26
C ASN A 42 12.33 0.16 11.23
N GLY A 43 11.31 -0.05 10.39
CA GLY A 43 10.18 0.85 10.24
C GLY A 43 10.30 1.82 9.05
N ALA A 44 9.14 2.19 8.54
CA ALA A 44 8.93 3.19 7.50
C ALA A 44 8.17 4.37 8.12
N TYR A 45 8.63 5.59 7.85
CA TYR A 45 7.93 6.81 8.28
C TYR A 45 6.94 7.29 7.24
N SER A 46 7.24 7.09 5.96
CA SER A 46 6.32 7.38 4.86
C SER A 46 6.45 6.32 3.78
N ALA A 47 5.35 6.11 3.07
CA ALA A 47 5.27 5.22 1.93
C ALA A 47 4.26 5.79 0.94
N SER A 48 4.70 6.05 -0.29
CA SER A 48 3.89 6.61 -1.36
C SER A 48 3.94 5.68 -2.56
N LEU A 49 2.77 5.19 -2.98
CA LEU A 49 2.61 4.17 -4.01
C LEU A 49 1.88 4.77 -5.21
N LYS A 50 2.45 4.59 -6.40
CA LYS A 50 1.78 4.86 -7.66
C LYS A 50 2.10 3.75 -8.65
N ASP A 51 1.06 3.09 -9.15
CA ASP A 51 1.16 1.90 -9.99
C ASP A 51 2.09 0.86 -9.33
N ASN A 52 3.24 0.59 -9.95
CA ASN A 52 4.27 -0.31 -9.41
C ASN A 52 5.42 0.43 -8.71
N GLY A 53 5.46 1.76 -8.76
CA GLY A 53 6.48 2.59 -8.13
C GLY A 53 6.15 2.87 -6.68
N LEU A 54 7.08 2.56 -5.78
CA LEU A 54 6.92 2.78 -4.35
C LEU A 54 8.10 3.56 -3.79
N VAL A 55 7.82 4.73 -3.23
CA VAL A 55 8.80 5.55 -2.50
C VAL A 55 8.64 5.29 -1.01
N LEU A 56 9.74 4.95 -0.33
CA LEU A 56 9.78 4.66 1.10
C LEU A 56 10.72 5.63 1.81
N GLY A 57 10.25 6.26 2.88
CA GLY A 57 11.07 7.01 3.82
C GLY A 57 11.35 6.23 5.10
N SER A 58 12.60 6.21 5.55
CA SER A 58 13.02 5.53 6.78
C SER A 58 14.08 6.35 7.54
N PHE A 59 14.18 6.10 8.84
CA PHE A 59 15.25 6.63 9.68
C PHE A 59 16.63 6.07 9.31
N GLN A 60 16.74 4.75 9.15
CA GLN A 60 18.05 4.08 9.09
C GLN A 60 18.63 3.94 7.70
N HIS A 61 17.81 3.89 6.65
CA HIS A 61 18.28 3.65 5.28
C HIS A 61 17.96 4.82 4.34
N GLY A 62 17.43 5.90 4.90
CA GLY A 62 16.89 7.02 4.15
C GLY A 62 15.75 6.66 3.23
N GLY A 63 15.78 7.25 2.03
CA GLY A 63 14.79 7.06 1.00
C GLY A 63 15.09 5.80 0.20
N SER A 64 14.06 5.15 -0.34
CA SER A 64 14.25 4.12 -1.36
C SER A 64 13.12 4.12 -2.36
N PHE A 65 13.45 3.78 -3.61
CA PHE A 65 12.48 3.58 -4.67
C PHE A 65 12.44 2.11 -5.07
N TRP A 66 11.23 1.59 -5.21
CA TRP A 66 10.97 0.18 -5.45
C TRP A 66 10.07 -0.01 -6.66
N ASP A 67 10.36 -1.06 -7.42
CA ASP A 67 9.41 -1.71 -8.31
C ASP A 67 8.70 -2.82 -7.53
N VAL A 68 7.45 -2.58 -7.20
CA VAL A 68 6.59 -3.47 -6.43
C VAL A 68 6.18 -4.71 -7.24
N ALA A 69 5.99 -4.58 -8.56
CA ALA A 69 5.60 -5.72 -9.39
C ALA A 69 6.71 -6.78 -9.46
N ASN A 70 7.97 -6.33 -9.46
CA ASN A 70 9.14 -7.19 -9.51
C ASN A 70 9.80 -7.42 -8.14
N TYR A 71 9.21 -6.90 -7.05
CA TYR A 71 9.74 -6.99 -5.68
C TYR A 71 11.19 -6.46 -5.55
N ALA A 72 11.55 -5.45 -6.36
CA ALA A 72 12.92 -5.00 -6.52
C ALA A 72 13.12 -3.59 -5.96
N ARG A 73 14.14 -3.40 -5.12
CA ARG A 73 14.61 -2.06 -4.75
C ARG A 73 15.49 -1.55 -5.89
N LEU A 74 15.06 -0.48 -6.55
CA LEU A 74 15.78 0.12 -7.67
C LEU A 74 16.84 1.11 -7.18
N TYR A 75 16.48 1.98 -6.24
CA TYR A 75 17.36 3.04 -5.76
C TYR A 75 17.37 3.17 -4.23
N ASN A 76 18.52 3.56 -3.70
CA ASN A 76 18.68 4.03 -2.32
C ASN A 76 19.00 5.52 -2.38
N TRP A 77 18.18 6.33 -1.75
CA TRP A 77 18.21 7.78 -1.84
C TRP A 77 18.58 8.40 -0.50
N ASN A 78 19.52 9.32 -0.52
CA ASN A 78 19.93 10.13 0.63
C ASN A 78 20.14 11.56 0.17
N HIS A 79 19.85 12.53 1.03
CA HIS A 79 19.95 13.96 0.67
C HIS A 79 21.39 14.47 0.69
N MET A 80 22.35 13.64 1.12
CA MET A 80 23.77 13.94 1.12
C MET A 80 24.55 12.67 0.75
N GLU A 81 25.47 12.81 -0.21
CA GLU A 81 26.31 11.70 -0.65
C GLU A 81 27.19 11.19 0.50
N GLY A 82 27.28 9.86 0.65
CA GLY A 82 28.07 9.22 1.70
C GLY A 82 27.44 9.20 3.09
N PHE A 83 26.26 9.79 3.28
CA PHE A 83 25.57 9.82 4.57
C PHE A 83 24.15 9.28 4.49
N LEU A 84 23.74 8.57 5.54
CA LEU A 84 22.34 8.18 5.70
C LEU A 84 21.54 9.39 6.17
N THR A 85 20.46 9.68 5.46
CA THR A 85 19.54 10.79 5.78
C THR A 85 18.23 10.21 6.28
N GLU A 86 17.74 10.63 7.44
CA GLU A 86 16.38 10.33 7.85
C GLU A 86 15.38 10.94 6.85
N ILE A 87 14.49 10.11 6.28
CA ILE A 87 13.42 10.58 5.39
C ILE A 87 12.08 10.41 6.10
N LEU A 88 11.43 11.55 6.35
CA LEU A 88 10.16 11.62 7.09
C LEU A 88 8.97 11.61 6.13
N PHE A 89 9.08 12.32 5.01
CA PHE A 89 7.99 12.48 4.05
C PHE A 89 8.44 12.03 2.67
N SER A 90 7.51 11.45 1.92
CA SER A 90 7.72 11.06 0.53
C SER A 90 6.43 11.23 -0.27
N ASP A 91 6.58 11.49 -1.57
CA ASP A 91 5.48 11.49 -2.52
C ASP A 91 5.97 11.13 -3.93
N ILE A 92 5.06 10.73 -4.80
CA ILE A 92 5.36 10.34 -6.19
C ILE A 92 4.39 11.06 -7.13
N SER A 93 4.90 11.58 -8.24
CA SER A 93 4.09 12.30 -9.23
C SER A 93 3.02 11.38 -9.84
N ASP A 94 1.96 11.99 -10.36
CA ASP A 94 0.85 11.25 -10.96
C ASP A 94 1.24 10.41 -12.17
N ASP A 95 2.31 10.78 -12.87
CA ASP A 95 2.87 9.99 -13.99
C ASP A 95 3.98 9.03 -13.54
N GLY A 96 4.32 9.03 -12.25
CA GLY A 96 5.38 8.21 -11.67
C GLY A 96 6.80 8.62 -12.09
N ALA A 97 6.98 9.68 -12.88
CA ALA A 97 8.29 10.07 -13.43
C ALA A 97 9.19 10.77 -12.42
N PHE A 98 8.60 11.36 -11.38
CA PHE A 98 9.32 12.06 -10.32
C PHE A 98 8.87 11.59 -8.95
N ALA A 99 9.80 11.62 -8.00
CA ALA A 99 9.52 11.38 -6.60
C ALA A 99 10.13 12.48 -5.76
N MET A 100 9.51 12.77 -4.62
CA MET A 100 10.03 13.72 -3.65
C MET A 100 10.29 13.02 -2.33
N THR A 101 11.42 13.35 -1.69
CA THR A 101 11.72 12.95 -0.32
C THR A 101 12.06 14.19 0.51
N ALA A 102 11.64 14.22 1.77
CA ALA A 102 11.87 15.36 2.64
C ALA A 102 12.14 14.94 4.09
N ASN A 103 12.92 15.78 4.79
CA ASN A 103 13.03 15.79 6.24
C ASN A 103 12.77 17.21 6.77
N TYR A 104 13.10 17.48 8.03
CA TYR A 104 12.86 18.79 8.66
C TYR A 104 13.62 19.96 8.01
N TYR A 105 14.74 19.70 7.33
CA TYR A 105 15.67 20.73 6.87
C TYR A 105 15.79 20.83 5.36
N ASN A 106 15.58 19.72 4.66
CA ASN A 106 15.78 19.66 3.23
C ASN A 106 14.82 18.69 2.53
N LEU A 107 14.69 18.92 1.22
CA LEU A 107 13.89 18.12 0.33
C LEU A 107 14.61 17.92 -1.00
N VAL A 108 14.37 16.77 -1.63
CA VAL A 108 14.99 16.40 -2.90
C VAL A 108 13.92 15.90 -3.85
N LEU A 109 13.95 16.39 -5.09
CA LEU A 109 13.19 15.87 -6.21
C LEU A 109 14.09 14.92 -7.00
N TRP A 110 13.61 13.72 -7.25
CA TRP A 110 14.31 12.64 -7.94
C TRP A 110 13.64 12.32 -9.26
N ASP A 111 14.42 11.95 -10.27
CA ASP A 111 13.91 11.28 -11.47
C ASP A 111 13.84 9.78 -11.20
N THR A 112 12.64 9.20 -11.22
CA THR A 112 12.42 7.78 -10.86
C THR A 112 12.95 6.81 -11.91
N ARG A 113 13.28 7.28 -13.12
CA ARG A 113 13.77 6.45 -14.21
C ARG A 113 15.28 6.26 -14.12
N THR A 114 15.98 7.27 -13.62
CA THR A 114 17.44 7.28 -13.50
C THR A 114 17.93 7.09 -12.07
N GLY A 115 17.10 7.44 -11.08
CA GLY A 115 17.48 7.46 -9.67
C GLY A 115 18.25 8.72 -9.26
N GLU A 116 18.52 9.63 -10.19
CA GLU A 116 19.33 10.83 -9.96
C GLU A 116 18.51 11.98 -9.35
N PRO A 117 19.14 12.85 -8.53
CA PRO A 117 18.49 14.05 -8.02
C PRO A 117 18.35 15.09 -9.15
N VAL A 118 17.14 15.60 -9.32
CA VAL A 118 16.80 16.69 -10.24
C VAL A 118 16.98 18.04 -9.57
N TRP A 119 16.62 18.11 -8.28
CA TRP A 119 16.67 19.35 -7.51
C TRP A 119 16.83 19.08 -6.02
N PHE A 120 17.53 19.98 -5.34
CA PHE A 120 17.73 19.99 -3.89
C PHE A 120 17.35 21.34 -3.31
N GLY A 121 16.61 21.34 -2.21
CA GLY A 121 16.27 22.54 -1.44
C GLY A 121 16.51 22.36 0.04
N SER A 122 17.02 23.40 0.68
CA SER A 122 17.18 23.48 2.13
C SER A 122 16.59 24.79 2.66
N ALA A 123 16.03 24.74 3.87
CA ALA A 123 15.59 25.93 4.61
C ALA A 123 16.73 26.59 5.38
#